data_AF-A0A501VMX2-F1
#
_entry.id   AF-A0A501VMX2-F1
#
_cell.length_a   1.000
_cell.length_b   1.000
_cell.length_c   1.000
_cell.angle_alpha   90.00
_cell.angle_beta   90.00
_cell.angle_gamma   90.00
#
_symmetry.space_group_name_H-M   'P 1'
#
loop_
_entity.id
_entity.type
_entity.pdbx_description
1 polymer ?
#
loop_
_entity_poly.entity_id
_entity_poly.type
_entity_poly.pdbx_seq_one_letter_code
_entity_poly.pdbx_strand_id
1 'polypeptide(L)'
;MKKSKLLTLGLLAGAGLLLSINQAQAADTWVKNGADWNLSQDGSLAKDKWVQNAGSWYHFDSTGKMQTGWLKDGNTWYSLADSGAMRTGWYKEGSTWYSLADSGAMRTGWYKEGSTWYYLKDGGAMATGWATANGKWSYFEKSGAMVADRAVPASDGESYVIGKDGYLANRKDAGYNIHDIVKLGDGQEYLLNAKGDDVIIEKNAWYIRPEFKKFSNKYGDEVANTTLALVDNKEEGQEIDPKAVVQNFQNLPNRYYFDENGHRVVNIPAMTTYSEIKKAGNDVYLENPGARLRLGATSFTINNNKLYYLENEQGKLKTGYFVLIDDGMATTHYHILAYAGQSGEILKMKRLPSGVSDYLDKEIDGLYGEKIKIESPHSNEYYKVVVVK
;
A
#
# COMPACT_ATOMS: atom_id res chain seq x y z
N MET A 1 -8.73 -47.22 -34.83
CA MET A 1 -8.21 -48.29 -35.71
C MET A 1 -8.53 -47.94 -37.17
N LYS A 2 -7.60 -47.32 -37.89
CA LYS A 2 -7.73 -47.15 -39.35
C LYS A 2 -6.88 -48.21 -40.05
N LYS A 3 -7.55 -48.94 -40.95
CA LYS A 3 -7.17 -50.21 -41.56
C LYS A 3 -6.00 -50.05 -42.54
N SER A 4 -5.05 -51.00 -42.48
CA SER A 4 -4.08 -51.25 -43.54
C SER A 4 -4.78 -51.79 -44.79
N LYS A 5 -4.35 -51.36 -45.98
CA LYS A 5 -4.68 -52.03 -47.25
C LYS A 5 -3.42 -52.70 -47.78
N LEU A 6 -3.46 -54.03 -47.80
CA LEU A 6 -2.56 -54.93 -48.52
C LEU A 6 -2.90 -54.84 -50.01
N LEU A 7 -1.91 -54.80 -50.91
CA LEU A 7 -2.14 -54.91 -52.35
C LEU A 7 -1.25 -56.02 -52.93
N THR A 8 -1.94 -57.05 -53.40
CA THR A 8 -1.42 -58.24 -54.09
C THR A 8 -1.00 -57.86 -55.51
N LEU A 9 0.23 -58.20 -55.92
CA LEU A 9 0.73 -57.99 -57.28
C LEU A 9 0.15 -59.06 -58.22
N GLY A 10 -0.53 -58.64 -59.29
CA GLY A 10 -0.84 -59.48 -60.45
C GLY A 10 -0.29 -58.82 -61.71
N LEU A 11 0.63 -59.51 -62.40
CA LEU A 11 1.15 -59.11 -63.71
C LEU A 11 0.03 -59.22 -64.78
N LEU A 12 -0.18 -58.17 -65.56
CA LEU A 12 -0.70 -58.28 -66.92
C LEU A 12 -0.02 -57.24 -67.81
N ALA A 13 0.64 -57.73 -68.86
CA ALA A 13 1.23 -56.95 -69.93
C ALA A 13 0.14 -56.45 -70.89
N GLY A 14 0.20 -55.17 -71.27
CA GLY A 14 -0.69 -54.63 -72.30
C GLY A 14 -0.73 -53.10 -72.30
N ALA A 15 -0.27 -52.54 -73.42
CA ALA A 15 -0.28 -51.14 -73.85
C ALA A 15 -1.26 -50.16 -73.15
N GLY A 16 -0.73 -48.98 -72.81
CA GLY A 16 -1.49 -47.75 -72.63
C GLY A 16 -1.86 -47.40 -71.19
N LEU A 17 -0.98 -46.68 -70.49
CA LEU A 17 -1.38 -45.80 -69.39
C LEU A 17 -0.27 -44.79 -69.15
N LEU A 18 -0.55 -43.50 -69.42
CA LEU A 18 0.17 -42.39 -68.79
C LEU A 18 0.00 -42.58 -67.28
N LEU A 19 1.04 -43.10 -66.64
CA LEU A 19 1.14 -43.13 -65.18
C LEU A 19 1.17 -41.67 -64.71
N SER A 20 0.01 -41.15 -64.30
CA SER A 20 -0.01 -40.07 -63.33
C SER A 20 0.69 -40.62 -62.09
N ILE A 21 1.96 -40.27 -61.95
CA ILE A 21 2.73 -40.51 -60.74
C ILE A 21 1.98 -39.70 -59.68
N ASN A 22 1.10 -40.35 -58.93
CA ASN A 22 0.71 -39.82 -57.63
C ASN A 22 2.02 -39.75 -56.86
N GLN A 23 2.64 -38.58 -56.80
CA GLN A 23 3.65 -38.29 -55.80
C GLN A 23 2.95 -38.55 -54.48
N ALA A 24 3.18 -39.72 -53.89
CA ALA A 24 2.86 -39.94 -52.51
C ALA A 24 3.66 -38.89 -51.75
N GLN A 25 2.99 -37.84 -51.28
CA GLN A 25 3.58 -36.81 -50.42
C GLN A 25 4.37 -37.57 -49.36
N ALA A 26 5.70 -37.42 -49.36
CA ALA A 26 6.52 -38.19 -48.45
C ALA A 26 6.20 -37.67 -47.06
N ALA A 27 5.72 -38.55 -46.18
CA ALA A 27 5.37 -38.14 -44.84
C ALA A 27 6.57 -37.44 -44.19
N ASP A 28 6.30 -36.33 -43.50
CA ASP A 28 7.28 -35.60 -42.70
C ASP A 28 8.12 -36.59 -41.87
N THR A 29 9.42 -36.58 -42.09
CA THR A 29 10.33 -37.55 -41.46
C THR A 29 11.34 -36.81 -40.59
N TRP A 30 11.29 -37.07 -39.28
CA TRP A 30 12.29 -36.57 -38.34
C TRP A 30 13.62 -37.28 -38.56
N VAL A 31 14.68 -36.52 -38.72
CA VAL A 31 16.04 -37.01 -38.97
C VAL A 31 16.93 -36.56 -37.81
N LYS A 32 17.58 -37.51 -37.14
CA LYS A 32 18.57 -37.21 -36.10
C LYS A 32 19.94 -36.98 -36.75
N ASN A 33 20.58 -35.86 -36.46
CA ASN A 33 21.87 -35.48 -37.02
C ASN A 33 22.84 -35.09 -35.90
N GLY A 34 23.61 -36.06 -35.41
CA GLY A 34 24.44 -35.88 -34.23
C GLY A 34 23.61 -35.65 -32.97
N ALA A 35 23.80 -34.50 -32.32
CA ALA A 35 23.01 -34.06 -31.17
C ALA A 35 21.71 -33.34 -31.55
N ASP A 36 21.54 -32.96 -32.82
CA ASP A 36 20.46 -32.13 -33.31
C ASP A 36 19.36 -32.95 -34.03
N TRP A 37 18.22 -32.31 -34.24
CA TRP A 37 17.10 -32.85 -35.02
C TRP A 37 16.80 -31.97 -36.23
N ASN A 38 16.44 -32.59 -37.34
CA ASN A 38 15.97 -31.95 -38.57
C ASN A 38 14.63 -32.58 -38.98
N LEU A 39 13.87 -31.91 -39.85
CA LEU A 39 12.66 -32.45 -40.44
C LEU A 39 12.76 -32.44 -41.96
N SER A 40 12.62 -33.62 -42.57
CA SER A 40 12.53 -33.77 -44.03
C SER A 40 11.07 -33.70 -44.47
N GLN A 41 10.75 -32.79 -45.37
CA GLN A 41 9.46 -32.66 -46.05
C GLN A 41 9.68 -32.85 -47.55
N ASP A 42 9.00 -33.84 -48.14
CA ASP A 42 9.09 -34.17 -49.58
C ASP A 42 10.53 -34.33 -50.11
N GLY A 43 11.40 -34.92 -49.27
CA GLY A 43 12.80 -35.20 -49.63
C GLY A 43 13.78 -34.04 -49.41
N SER A 44 13.33 -32.91 -48.85
CA SER A 44 14.18 -31.76 -48.53
C SER A 44 14.06 -31.34 -47.06
N LEU A 45 15.15 -30.81 -46.47
CA LEU A 45 15.11 -30.34 -45.08
C LEU A 45 14.32 -29.04 -44.95
N ALA A 46 13.48 -28.95 -43.93
CA ALA A 46 12.88 -27.69 -43.50
C ALA A 46 13.97 -26.73 -43.00
N LYS A 47 13.96 -25.49 -43.49
CA LYS A 47 14.94 -24.44 -43.18
C LYS A 47 14.26 -23.09 -43.11
N ASP A 48 14.73 -22.23 -42.19
CA ASP A 48 14.24 -20.86 -41.97
C ASP A 48 12.72 -20.74 -41.90
N LYS A 49 12.06 -21.71 -41.23
CA LYS A 49 10.60 -21.75 -41.20
C LYS A 49 10.02 -22.47 -39.99
N TRP A 50 8.80 -22.08 -39.69
CA TRP A 50 7.88 -22.83 -38.84
C TRP A 50 7.26 -24.00 -39.59
N VAL A 51 7.14 -25.15 -38.92
CA VAL A 51 6.45 -26.35 -39.43
C VAL A 51 5.52 -26.89 -38.35
N GLN A 52 4.28 -27.17 -38.75
CA GLN A 52 3.34 -27.89 -37.90
C GLN A 52 3.47 -29.39 -38.17
N ASN A 53 3.81 -30.17 -37.15
CA ASN A 53 3.92 -31.61 -37.23
C ASN A 53 3.22 -32.27 -36.03
N ALA A 54 2.37 -33.26 -36.28
CA ALA A 54 1.62 -34.00 -35.26
C ALA A 54 0.86 -33.12 -34.23
N GLY A 55 0.39 -31.93 -34.65
CA GLY A 55 -0.37 -31.00 -33.81
C GLY A 55 0.46 -29.96 -33.06
N SER A 56 1.78 -30.00 -33.15
CA SER A 56 2.70 -29.04 -32.52
C SER A 56 3.45 -28.23 -33.58
N TRP A 57 3.83 -27.00 -33.22
CA TRP A 57 4.68 -26.14 -34.05
C TRP A 57 6.15 -26.28 -33.66
N TYR A 58 7.03 -26.29 -34.67
CA TYR A 58 8.48 -26.38 -34.55
C TYR A 58 9.13 -25.34 -35.46
N HIS A 59 10.31 -24.83 -35.10
CA HIS A 59 11.06 -23.91 -35.94
C HIS A 59 12.43 -24.50 -36.29
N PHE A 60 12.86 -24.30 -37.54
CA PHE A 60 14.16 -24.76 -38.04
C PHE A 60 14.99 -23.57 -38.51
N ASP A 61 16.28 -23.53 -38.16
CA ASP A 61 17.20 -22.48 -38.61
C ASP A 61 17.62 -22.65 -40.09
N SER A 62 18.51 -21.79 -40.56
CA SER A 62 19.02 -21.78 -41.94
C SER A 62 19.81 -23.03 -42.34
N THR A 63 20.33 -23.76 -41.35
CA THR A 63 20.98 -25.05 -41.56
C THR A 63 19.99 -26.21 -41.54
N GLY A 64 18.77 -25.95 -41.08
CA GLY A 64 17.67 -26.90 -40.94
C GLY A 64 17.64 -27.59 -39.59
N LYS A 65 18.38 -27.09 -38.60
CA LYS A 65 18.37 -27.62 -37.23
C LYS A 65 17.17 -27.09 -36.48
N MET A 66 16.47 -28.00 -35.81
CA MET A 66 15.35 -27.69 -34.92
C MET A 66 15.83 -26.81 -33.78
N GLN A 67 15.15 -25.67 -33.58
CA GLN A 67 15.43 -24.76 -32.49
C GLN A 67 14.74 -25.22 -31.20
N THR A 68 15.33 -24.86 -30.05
CA THR A 68 14.78 -25.07 -28.71
C THR A 68 15.00 -23.81 -27.87
N GLY A 69 14.30 -23.66 -26.74
CA GLY A 69 14.41 -22.48 -25.88
C GLY A 69 13.77 -21.23 -26.49
N TRP A 70 14.27 -20.06 -26.11
CA TRP A 70 13.77 -18.78 -26.61
C TRP A 70 14.18 -18.54 -28.06
N LEU A 71 13.19 -18.25 -28.91
CA LEU A 71 13.36 -17.93 -30.31
C LEU A 71 12.78 -16.54 -30.58
N LYS A 72 13.57 -15.68 -31.21
CA LYS A 72 13.08 -14.42 -31.76
C LYS A 72 12.89 -14.58 -33.26
N ASP A 73 11.66 -14.45 -33.73
CA ASP A 73 11.31 -14.46 -35.14
C ASP A 73 10.68 -13.11 -35.51
N GLY A 74 11.37 -12.37 -36.37
CA GLY A 74 11.12 -10.95 -36.59
C GLY A 74 11.19 -10.14 -35.28
N ASN A 75 10.06 -9.53 -34.90
CA ASN A 75 9.93 -8.75 -33.67
C ASN A 75 9.24 -9.52 -32.52
N THR A 76 8.90 -10.79 -32.73
CA THR A 76 8.12 -11.59 -31.78
C THR A 76 8.99 -12.66 -31.14
N TRP A 77 8.88 -12.79 -29.82
CA TRP A 77 9.51 -13.86 -29.07
C TRP A 77 8.56 -15.05 -28.93
N TYR A 78 9.13 -16.25 -29.02
CA TYR A 78 8.49 -17.54 -28.85
C TYR A 78 9.35 -18.38 -27.90
N SER A 79 8.76 -19.38 -27.25
CA SER A 79 9.49 -20.35 -26.45
C SER A 79 9.21 -21.76 -26.95
N LEU A 80 10.27 -22.50 -27.22
CA LEU A 80 10.25 -23.88 -27.69
C LEU A 80 10.72 -24.79 -26.54
N ALA A 81 10.02 -25.88 -26.28
CA ALA A 81 10.45 -26.88 -25.31
C ALA A 81 11.73 -27.59 -25.77
N ASP A 82 12.34 -28.39 -24.90
CA ASP A 82 13.54 -29.19 -25.26
C ASP A 82 13.24 -30.20 -26.39
N SER A 83 11.97 -30.57 -26.56
CA SER A 83 11.49 -31.36 -27.70
C SER A 83 11.35 -30.56 -29.00
N GLY A 84 11.58 -29.25 -28.96
CA GLY A 84 11.34 -28.28 -30.04
C GLY A 84 9.89 -27.83 -30.20
N ALA A 85 8.95 -28.45 -29.47
CA ALA A 85 7.54 -28.08 -29.57
C ALA A 85 7.32 -26.68 -28.98
N MET A 86 6.63 -25.83 -29.73
CA MET A 86 6.27 -24.48 -29.33
C MET A 86 5.35 -24.49 -28.09
N ARG A 87 5.72 -23.71 -27.08
CA ARG A 87 4.93 -23.52 -25.86
C ARG A 87 3.84 -22.49 -26.09
N THR A 88 2.68 -22.70 -25.46
CA THR A 88 1.58 -21.74 -25.34
C THR A 88 1.15 -21.63 -23.88
N GLY A 89 0.40 -20.58 -23.53
CA GLY A 89 -0.10 -20.35 -22.18
C GLY A 89 1.01 -20.04 -21.17
N TRP A 90 0.73 -20.30 -19.90
CA TRP A 90 1.69 -20.06 -18.81
C TRP A 90 2.81 -21.10 -18.80
N TYR A 91 4.04 -20.63 -18.70
CA TYR A 91 5.23 -21.45 -18.57
C TYR A 91 6.18 -20.84 -17.55
N LYS A 92 6.83 -21.69 -16.75
CA LYS A 92 7.80 -21.29 -15.75
C LYS A 92 9.20 -21.74 -16.14
N GLU A 93 10.12 -20.79 -16.23
CA GLU A 93 11.54 -21.02 -16.46
C GLU A 93 12.32 -20.60 -15.21
N GLY A 94 12.94 -21.57 -14.54
CA GLY A 94 13.55 -21.35 -13.22
C GLY A 94 12.51 -20.84 -12.21
N SER A 95 12.69 -19.61 -11.71
CA SER A 95 11.77 -18.93 -10.79
C SER A 95 10.77 -18.00 -11.49
N THR A 96 10.92 -17.75 -12.80
CA THR A 96 10.17 -16.73 -13.53
C THR A 96 9.02 -17.34 -14.33
N TRP A 97 7.84 -16.72 -14.23
CA TRP A 97 6.70 -17.07 -15.06
C TRP A 97 6.65 -16.19 -16.31
N TYR A 98 6.28 -16.81 -17.43
CA TYR A 98 6.02 -16.20 -18.72
C TYR A 98 4.64 -16.65 -19.22
N SER A 99 4.02 -15.85 -20.08
CA SER A 99 2.78 -16.21 -20.75
C SER A 99 2.93 -16.06 -22.26
N LEU A 100 2.56 -17.10 -22.98
CA LEU A 100 2.58 -17.17 -24.44
C LEU A 100 1.12 -17.20 -24.93
N ALA A 101 0.81 -16.45 -25.98
CA ALA A 101 -0.49 -16.54 -26.63
C ALA A 101 -0.68 -17.91 -27.30
N ASP A 102 -1.90 -18.21 -27.78
CA ASP A 102 -2.17 -19.46 -28.51
C ASP A 102 -1.35 -19.57 -29.81
N SER A 103 -0.93 -18.44 -30.37
CA SER A 103 0.02 -18.37 -31.50
C SER A 103 1.48 -18.63 -31.10
N GLY A 104 1.76 -18.83 -29.80
CA GLY A 104 3.11 -18.94 -29.24
C GLY A 104 3.82 -17.61 -29.00
N ALA A 105 3.25 -16.49 -29.47
CA ALA A 105 3.83 -15.17 -29.27
C ALA A 105 3.87 -14.81 -27.77
N MET A 106 5.03 -14.40 -27.28
CA MET A 106 5.23 -13.97 -25.90
C MET A 106 4.41 -12.72 -25.59
N ARG A 107 3.63 -12.78 -24.51
CA ARG A 107 2.86 -11.63 -24.02
C ARG A 107 3.76 -10.67 -23.25
N THR A 108 3.50 -9.38 -23.43
CA THR A 108 4.03 -8.27 -22.61
C THR A 108 2.87 -7.33 -22.27
N GLY A 109 3.07 -6.46 -21.28
CA GLY A 109 2.06 -5.55 -20.77
C GLY A 109 0.96 -6.23 -19.97
N TRP A 110 -0.19 -5.57 -19.88
CA TRP A 110 -1.37 -6.06 -19.17
C TRP A 110 -2.01 -7.26 -19.88
N TYR A 111 -2.27 -8.31 -19.12
CA TYR A 111 -2.95 -9.52 -19.58
C TYR A 111 -4.06 -9.87 -18.61
N LYS A 112 -5.27 -10.10 -19.13
CA LYS A 112 -6.41 -10.54 -18.33
C LYS A 112 -6.73 -12.00 -18.62
N GLU A 113 -6.77 -12.81 -17.59
CA GLU A 113 -7.21 -14.21 -17.66
C GLU A 113 -8.40 -14.41 -16.72
N GLY A 114 -9.57 -14.69 -17.31
CA GLY A 114 -10.83 -14.67 -16.58
C GLY A 114 -11.11 -13.29 -15.97
N SER A 115 -11.23 -13.24 -14.65
CA SER A 115 -11.40 -11.99 -13.88
C SER A 115 -10.09 -11.38 -13.40
N THR A 116 -8.97 -12.09 -13.52
CA THR A 116 -7.70 -11.72 -12.91
C THR A 116 -6.82 -10.99 -13.91
N TRP A 117 -6.23 -9.88 -13.47
CA TRP A 117 -5.23 -9.15 -14.24
C TRP A 117 -3.83 -9.56 -13.83
N TYR A 118 -2.93 -9.60 -14.81
CA TYR A 118 -1.51 -9.87 -14.69
C TYR A 118 -0.75 -8.81 -15.48
N TYR A 119 0.51 -8.57 -15.11
CA TYR A 119 1.40 -7.72 -15.89
C TYR A 119 2.67 -8.49 -16.27
N LEU A 120 2.93 -8.60 -17.56
CA LEU A 120 4.14 -9.18 -18.10
C LEU A 120 5.07 -8.01 -18.45
N LYS A 121 6.25 -7.95 -17.83
CA LYS A 121 7.24 -6.88 -18.09
C LYS A 121 7.72 -6.94 -19.55
N ASP A 122 8.47 -5.95 -19.99
CA ASP A 122 8.96 -5.88 -21.39
C ASP A 122 9.73 -7.13 -21.84
N GLY A 123 10.43 -7.79 -20.91
CA GLY A 123 11.10 -9.08 -21.15
C GLY A 123 10.21 -10.32 -20.99
N GLY A 124 8.88 -10.17 -20.91
CA GLY A 124 7.90 -11.24 -20.74
C GLY A 124 7.76 -11.80 -19.32
N ALA A 125 8.66 -11.45 -18.42
CA ALA A 125 8.62 -11.90 -17.03
C ALA A 125 7.38 -11.35 -16.30
N MET A 126 6.59 -12.24 -15.71
CA MET A 126 5.43 -11.90 -14.90
C MET A 126 5.83 -11.06 -13.68
N ALA A 127 5.10 -9.99 -13.42
CA ALA A 127 5.28 -9.17 -12.24
C ALA A 127 4.75 -9.87 -10.98
N THR A 128 5.48 -9.67 -9.88
CA THR A 128 5.12 -10.07 -8.52
C THR A 128 5.59 -8.97 -7.58
N GLY A 129 4.86 -8.72 -6.49
CA GLY A 129 5.11 -7.60 -5.58
C GLY A 129 4.87 -6.25 -6.25
N TRP A 130 5.57 -5.22 -5.77
CA TRP A 130 5.54 -3.88 -6.35
C TRP A 130 6.18 -3.85 -7.73
N ALA A 131 5.47 -3.30 -8.72
CA ALA A 131 6.01 -3.06 -10.06
C ALA A 131 5.37 -1.84 -10.71
N THR A 132 6.12 -1.18 -11.59
CA THR A 132 5.59 -0.08 -12.41
C THR A 132 4.95 -0.64 -13.68
N ALA A 133 3.64 -0.43 -13.83
CA ALA A 133 2.88 -0.74 -15.03
C ALA A 133 2.40 0.57 -15.67
N ASN A 134 2.72 0.80 -16.95
CA ASN A 134 2.41 2.04 -17.66
C ASN A 134 2.85 3.32 -16.92
N GLY A 135 4.01 3.29 -16.26
CA GLY A 135 4.54 4.44 -15.51
C GLY A 135 3.88 4.70 -14.15
N LYS A 136 2.93 3.86 -13.72
CA LYS A 136 2.28 3.94 -12.41
C LYS A 136 2.59 2.69 -11.58
N TRP A 137 2.65 2.85 -10.26
CA TRP A 137 2.87 1.72 -9.35
C TRP A 137 1.61 0.86 -9.24
N SER A 138 1.80 -0.45 -9.28
CA SER A 138 0.81 -1.49 -9.00
C SER A 138 1.43 -2.55 -8.09
N TYR A 139 0.58 -3.38 -7.48
CA TYR A 139 1.03 -4.50 -6.67
C TYR A 139 0.44 -5.81 -7.20
N PHE A 140 1.26 -6.85 -7.21
CA PHE A 140 0.90 -8.19 -7.68
C PHE A 140 1.17 -9.22 -6.59
N GLU A 141 0.25 -10.15 -6.40
CA GLU A 141 0.44 -11.30 -5.51
C GLU A 141 1.59 -12.19 -5.99
N LYS A 142 2.02 -13.15 -5.16
CA LYS A 142 3.00 -14.17 -5.57
C LYS A 142 2.54 -15.00 -6.78
N SER A 143 1.23 -15.12 -6.98
CA SER A 143 0.63 -15.74 -8.15
C SER A 143 0.67 -14.87 -9.41
N GLY A 144 1.08 -13.60 -9.29
CA GLY A 144 1.01 -12.59 -10.35
C GLY A 144 -0.34 -11.91 -10.50
N ALA A 145 -1.34 -12.30 -9.71
CA ALA A 145 -2.64 -11.64 -9.69
C ALA A 145 -2.49 -10.20 -9.21
N MET A 146 -2.95 -9.25 -10.01
CA MET A 146 -3.01 -7.84 -9.66
C MET A 146 -3.93 -7.64 -8.44
N VAL A 147 -3.45 -6.86 -7.49
CA VAL A 147 -4.24 -6.41 -6.34
C VAL A 147 -4.97 -5.14 -6.73
N ALA A 148 -6.21 -4.98 -6.28
CA ALA A 148 -6.99 -3.77 -6.42
C ALA A 148 -7.85 -3.56 -5.17
N ASP A 149 -8.15 -2.29 -4.88
CA ASP A 149 -9.01 -1.87 -3.76
C ASP A 149 -8.57 -2.49 -2.42
N ARG A 150 -7.27 -2.37 -2.10
CA ARG A 150 -6.66 -3.03 -0.94
C ARG A 150 -5.44 -2.29 -0.43
N ALA A 151 -5.17 -2.37 0.87
CA ALA A 151 -3.89 -1.95 1.41
C ALA A 151 -2.81 -3.02 1.21
N VAL A 152 -1.58 -2.62 0.88
CA VAL A 152 -0.45 -3.52 0.67
C VAL A 152 0.82 -2.99 1.33
N PRO A 153 1.65 -3.85 1.95
CA PRO A 153 2.87 -3.42 2.62
C PRO A 153 3.98 -3.04 1.65
N ALA A 154 4.81 -2.09 2.07
CA ALA A 154 6.03 -1.67 1.37
C ALA A 154 7.26 -1.86 2.27
N SER A 155 8.44 -1.80 1.66
CA SER A 155 9.73 -2.04 2.34
C SER A 155 10.13 -0.92 3.30
N ASP A 156 9.48 0.23 3.23
CA ASP A 156 9.70 1.38 4.10
C ASP A 156 8.89 1.31 5.42
N GLY A 157 8.16 0.22 5.64
CA GLY A 157 7.33 -0.01 6.83
C GLY A 157 5.88 0.44 6.66
N GLU A 158 5.58 1.22 5.62
CA GLU A 158 4.23 1.71 5.36
C GLU A 158 3.34 0.65 4.72
N SER A 159 2.04 0.93 4.70
CA SER A 159 1.12 0.22 3.83
C SER A 159 0.33 1.20 2.99
N TYR A 160 0.40 0.99 1.69
CA TYR A 160 -0.13 1.86 0.67
C TYR A 160 -1.45 1.31 0.14
N VAL A 161 -2.36 2.20 -0.21
CA VAL A 161 -3.65 1.80 -0.79
C VAL A 161 -3.50 1.64 -2.30
N ILE A 162 -3.82 0.46 -2.81
CA ILE A 162 -4.06 0.25 -4.24
C ILE A 162 -5.53 0.52 -4.53
N GLY A 163 -5.80 1.43 -5.46
CA GLY A 163 -7.15 1.78 -5.89
C GLY A 163 -7.85 0.64 -6.63
N LYS A 164 -9.13 0.86 -6.94
CA LYS A 164 -9.96 -0.08 -7.73
C LYS A 164 -9.45 -0.31 -9.14
N ASP A 165 -8.67 0.64 -9.66
CA ASP A 165 -8.02 0.58 -10.96
C ASP A 165 -6.71 -0.23 -10.94
N GLY A 166 -6.28 -0.72 -9.78
CA GLY A 166 -5.07 -1.53 -9.63
C GLY A 166 -3.78 -0.72 -9.53
N TYR A 167 -3.88 0.61 -9.43
CA TYR A 167 -2.73 1.50 -9.25
C TYR A 167 -2.66 2.04 -7.83
N LEU A 168 -1.46 2.44 -7.40
CA LEU A 168 -1.24 3.18 -6.17
C LEU A 168 -2.15 4.41 -6.13
N ALA A 169 -2.98 4.50 -5.08
CA ALA A 169 -3.93 5.58 -4.91
C ALA A 169 -3.20 6.88 -4.59
N ASN A 170 -3.57 7.94 -5.29
CA ASN A 170 -3.09 9.30 -5.06
C ASN A 170 -4.21 10.13 -4.43
N ARG A 171 -3.89 10.89 -3.38
CA ARG A 171 -4.90 11.69 -2.64
C ARG A 171 -5.60 12.76 -3.48
N LYS A 172 -5.01 13.18 -4.60
CA LYS A 172 -5.59 14.19 -5.50
C LYS A 172 -6.61 13.60 -6.47
N ASP A 173 -6.44 12.34 -6.84
CA ASP A 173 -7.17 11.72 -7.95
C ASP A 173 -8.07 10.54 -7.51
N ALA A 174 -7.76 9.90 -6.38
CA ALA A 174 -8.43 8.67 -5.96
C ALA A 174 -9.80 8.89 -5.31
N GLY A 175 -10.20 10.14 -5.07
CA GLY A 175 -11.46 10.48 -4.39
C GLY A 175 -11.50 10.08 -2.91
N TYR A 176 -10.34 9.84 -2.31
CA TYR A 176 -10.21 9.60 -0.88
C TYR A 176 -9.97 10.90 -0.13
N ASN A 177 -10.73 11.13 0.95
CA ASN A 177 -10.33 12.14 1.91
C ASN A 177 -9.36 11.50 2.91
N ILE A 178 -8.27 12.20 3.17
CA ILE A 178 -7.32 11.80 4.20
C ILE A 178 -7.97 11.96 5.57
N HIS A 179 -7.69 11.02 6.49
CA HIS A 179 -8.28 10.88 7.81
C HIS A 179 -9.73 10.35 7.86
N ASP A 180 -10.28 9.92 6.72
CA ASP A 180 -11.52 9.13 6.70
C ASP A 180 -11.26 7.65 7.00
N ILE A 181 -12.29 6.99 7.54
CA ILE A 181 -12.34 5.54 7.66
C ILE A 181 -13.01 4.99 6.40
N VAL A 182 -12.30 4.16 5.65
CA VAL A 182 -12.78 3.58 4.39
C VAL A 182 -12.77 2.06 4.46
N LYS A 183 -13.85 1.45 3.97
CA LYS A 183 -13.93 0.00 3.75
C LYS A 183 -13.40 -0.32 2.36
N LEU A 184 -12.33 -1.12 2.28
CA LEU A 184 -11.72 -1.54 1.03
C LEU A 184 -12.31 -2.89 0.55
N GLY A 185 -11.87 -3.35 -0.61
CA GLY A 185 -12.41 -4.52 -1.31
C GLY A 185 -12.17 -5.86 -0.61
N ASP A 186 -11.23 -5.91 0.35
CA ASP A 186 -11.04 -7.04 1.27
C ASP A 186 -12.07 -7.07 2.42
N GLY A 187 -12.94 -6.07 2.49
CA GLY A 187 -13.98 -5.94 3.50
C GLY A 187 -13.49 -5.42 4.84
N GLN A 188 -12.21 -5.02 4.96
CA GLN A 188 -11.67 -4.40 6.16
C GLN A 188 -11.84 -2.87 6.10
N GLU A 189 -11.94 -2.26 7.28
CA GLU A 189 -11.98 -0.81 7.42
C GLU A 189 -10.60 -0.28 7.83
N TYR A 190 -10.14 0.75 7.13
CA TYR A 190 -8.83 1.38 7.33
C TYR A 190 -9.00 2.86 7.58
N LEU A 191 -8.15 3.43 8.44
CA LEU A 191 -8.00 4.87 8.55
C LEU A 191 -6.95 5.34 7.54
N LEU A 192 -7.34 6.25 6.65
CA LEU A 192 -6.45 6.74 5.61
C LEU A 192 -5.54 7.86 6.15
N ASN A 193 -4.27 7.81 5.76
CA ASN A 193 -3.32 8.92 5.88
C ASN A 193 -2.60 9.13 4.53
N ALA A 194 -1.64 10.06 4.47
CA ALA A 194 -0.87 10.34 3.27
C ALA A 194 0.62 10.45 3.56
N LYS A 195 1.42 9.96 2.62
CA LYS A 195 2.86 10.19 2.56
C LYS A 195 3.18 10.89 1.25
N GLY A 196 3.41 12.20 1.33
CA GLY A 196 3.43 13.04 0.13
C GLY A 196 2.04 13.05 -0.52
N ASP A 197 1.95 12.60 -1.78
CA ASP A 197 0.67 12.48 -2.48
C ASP A 197 0.10 11.05 -2.49
N ASP A 198 0.85 10.07 -1.99
CA ASP A 198 0.42 8.68 -1.95
C ASP A 198 -0.49 8.44 -0.74
N VAL A 199 -1.54 7.65 -0.94
CA VAL A 199 -2.47 7.27 0.14
C VAL A 199 -1.92 6.04 0.87
N ILE A 200 -1.78 6.17 2.18
CA ILE A 200 -1.36 5.10 3.09
C ILE A 200 -2.46 4.80 4.11
N ILE A 201 -2.28 3.73 4.87
CA ILE A 201 -3.14 3.41 6.01
C ILE A 201 -2.40 3.63 7.33
N GLU A 202 -3.15 4.05 8.35
CA GLU A 202 -2.67 4.13 9.72
C GLU A 202 -2.64 2.74 10.37
N LYS A 203 -1.56 2.46 11.11
CA LYS A 203 -1.37 1.21 11.84
C LYS A 203 -1.13 1.51 13.32
N ASN A 204 -1.59 0.61 14.17
CA ASN A 204 -1.51 0.76 15.63
C ASN A 204 -2.13 2.08 16.13
N ALA A 205 -3.05 2.68 15.37
CA ALA A 205 -3.51 4.03 15.59
C ALA A 205 -4.88 4.07 16.24
N TRP A 206 -5.09 5.04 17.13
CA TRP A 206 -6.44 5.38 17.56
C TRP A 206 -6.96 6.57 16.80
N TYR A 207 -8.25 6.54 16.57
CA TYR A 207 -8.96 7.62 15.92
C TYR A 207 -10.25 7.89 16.67
N ILE A 208 -10.47 9.16 16.95
CA ILE A 208 -11.71 9.64 17.55
C ILE A 208 -12.40 10.42 16.46
N ARG A 209 -13.51 9.89 15.95
CA ARG A 209 -14.30 10.64 14.96
C ARG A 209 -14.92 11.84 15.68
N PRO A 210 -14.64 13.08 15.23
CA PRO A 210 -15.31 14.25 15.79
C PRO A 210 -16.82 14.11 15.60
N GLU A 211 -17.57 14.31 16.68
CA GLU A 211 -18.98 14.68 16.56
C GLU A 211 -19.08 16.16 16.84
N PHE A 212 -19.63 16.89 15.88
CA PHE A 212 -19.93 18.30 16.04
C PHE A 212 -21.30 18.43 16.67
N LYS A 213 -21.34 19.03 17.86
CA LYS A 213 -22.59 19.38 18.52
C LYS A 213 -22.89 20.85 18.27
N LYS A 214 -24.12 21.12 17.85
CA LYS A 214 -24.66 22.47 17.75
C LYS A 214 -25.31 22.85 19.08
N PHE A 215 -24.81 23.91 19.71
CA PHE A 215 -25.26 24.34 21.04
C PHE A 215 -26.32 25.45 20.98
N SER A 216 -26.38 26.22 19.91
CA SER A 216 -27.47 27.15 19.62
C SER A 216 -27.64 27.40 18.12
N ASN A 217 -28.64 28.21 17.74
CA ASN A 217 -28.90 28.59 16.35
C ASN A 217 -27.99 29.72 15.82
N LYS A 218 -27.00 30.18 16.60
CA LYS A 218 -26.04 31.20 16.17
C LYS A 218 -25.03 30.62 15.17
N TYR A 219 -24.62 31.42 14.20
CA TYR A 219 -23.54 31.08 13.27
C TYR A 219 -22.22 30.96 14.06
N GLY A 220 -21.58 29.77 14.01
CA GLY A 220 -20.33 29.47 14.72
C GLY A 220 -20.45 28.55 15.94
N ASP A 221 -21.65 28.09 16.30
CA ASP A 221 -21.86 27.18 17.44
C ASP A 221 -21.62 25.71 17.06
N GLU A 222 -20.36 25.31 16.96
CA GLU A 222 -19.96 23.91 16.80
C GLU A 222 -18.78 23.61 17.73
N VAL A 223 -18.92 22.63 18.62
CA VAL A 223 -17.80 22.12 19.43
C VAL A 223 -17.71 20.62 19.24
N ALA A 224 -16.50 20.14 18.92
CA ALA A 224 -16.23 18.72 18.78
C ALA A 224 -16.22 18.02 20.14
N ASN A 225 -16.78 16.80 20.22
CA ASN A 225 -16.76 16.00 21.45
C ASN A 225 -15.35 15.81 22.06
N THR A 226 -14.32 15.68 21.21
CA THR A 226 -12.92 15.61 21.62
C THR A 226 -12.55 16.83 22.47
N THR A 227 -12.93 18.01 22.01
CA THR A 227 -12.63 19.27 22.68
C THR A 227 -13.39 19.44 24.00
N LEU A 228 -14.62 18.93 24.07
CA LEU A 228 -15.39 18.88 25.32
C LEU A 228 -14.74 17.95 26.37
N ALA A 229 -14.20 16.81 25.94
CA ALA A 229 -13.50 15.89 26.84
C ALA A 229 -12.20 16.49 27.40
N LEU A 230 -11.51 17.33 26.63
CA LEU A 230 -10.30 18.06 27.04
C LEU A 230 -10.56 19.06 28.17
N VAL A 231 -11.68 19.78 28.12
CA VAL A 231 -11.98 20.83 29.10
C VAL A 231 -12.69 20.33 30.35
N ASP A 232 -13.16 19.07 30.38
CA ASP A 232 -13.81 18.46 31.54
C ASP A 232 -14.93 19.34 32.16
N ASN A 233 -15.74 19.97 31.29
CA ASN A 233 -16.80 20.92 31.65
C ASN A 233 -16.33 22.12 32.50
N LYS A 234 -15.05 22.48 32.47
CA LYS A 234 -14.49 23.61 33.21
C LYS A 234 -14.71 24.92 32.45
N GLU A 235 -15.07 25.96 33.18
CA GLU A 235 -15.12 27.34 32.67
C GLU A 235 -13.71 27.94 32.55
N GLU A 236 -13.60 29.10 31.90
CA GLU A 236 -12.32 29.80 31.75
C GLU A 236 -11.72 30.13 33.12
N GLY A 237 -10.41 29.92 33.27
CA GLY A 237 -9.68 30.14 34.51
C GLY A 237 -9.76 28.99 35.52
N GLN A 238 -10.63 27.98 35.33
CA GLN A 238 -10.75 26.85 36.25
C GLN A 238 -9.66 25.79 36.04
N GLU A 239 -9.26 25.14 37.14
CA GLU A 239 -8.38 23.96 37.09
C GLU A 239 -9.13 22.74 36.52
N ILE A 240 -8.41 21.97 35.71
CA ILE A 240 -8.86 20.73 35.08
C ILE A 240 -8.12 19.57 35.77
N ASP A 241 -8.83 18.49 36.09
CA ASP A 241 -8.21 17.23 36.55
C ASP A 241 -7.66 16.46 35.34
N PRO A 242 -6.32 16.33 35.19
CA PRO A 242 -5.73 15.63 34.06
C PRO A 242 -6.17 14.17 33.96
N LYS A 243 -6.44 13.51 35.10
CA LYS A 243 -6.89 12.11 35.12
C LYS A 243 -8.33 11.99 34.62
N ALA A 244 -9.20 12.93 35.00
CA ALA A 244 -10.56 12.99 34.48
C ALA A 244 -10.56 13.21 32.95
N VAL A 245 -9.69 14.07 32.43
CA VAL A 245 -9.53 14.26 30.97
C VAL A 245 -9.17 12.95 30.28
N VAL A 246 -8.13 12.24 30.73
CA VAL A 246 -7.72 10.95 30.16
C VAL A 246 -8.86 9.94 30.22
N GLN A 247 -9.58 9.87 31.34
CA GLN A 247 -10.73 8.97 31.51
C GLN A 247 -11.89 9.34 30.57
N ASN A 248 -12.20 10.63 30.40
CA ASN A 248 -13.24 11.11 29.50
C ASN A 248 -12.92 10.73 28.05
N PHE A 249 -11.66 10.90 27.64
CA PHE A 249 -11.18 10.49 26.32
C PHE A 249 -11.35 9.00 26.07
N GLN A 250 -10.95 8.19 27.04
CA GLN A 250 -11.10 6.74 26.96
C GLN A 250 -12.56 6.30 26.87
N ASN A 251 -13.51 7.12 27.33
CA ASN A 251 -14.94 6.81 27.33
C ASN A 251 -15.72 7.41 26.16
N LEU A 252 -15.07 8.13 25.24
CA LEU A 252 -15.75 8.69 24.07
C LEU A 252 -16.39 7.57 23.21
N PRO A 253 -17.65 7.72 22.77
CA PRO A 253 -18.38 6.67 22.05
C PRO A 253 -17.85 6.42 20.63
N ASN A 254 -17.23 7.42 19.98
CA ASN A 254 -16.73 7.32 18.60
C ASN A 254 -15.23 7.12 18.53
N ARG A 255 -14.70 6.30 19.43
CA ARG A 255 -13.31 5.89 19.42
C ARG A 255 -13.16 4.60 18.63
N TYR A 256 -12.15 4.58 17.77
CA TYR A 256 -11.81 3.48 16.90
C TYR A 256 -10.34 3.16 17.08
N TYR A 257 -9.97 1.89 16.95
CA TYR A 257 -8.59 1.44 16.95
C TYR A 257 -8.28 0.65 15.69
N PHE A 258 -7.11 0.92 15.12
CA PHE A 258 -6.55 0.25 13.96
C PHE A 258 -5.32 -0.54 14.39
N ASP A 259 -5.31 -1.85 14.16
CA ASP A 259 -4.28 -2.77 14.65
C ASP A 259 -2.94 -2.65 13.90
N GLU A 260 -2.01 -3.58 14.14
CA GLU A 260 -0.70 -3.60 13.48
C GLU A 260 -0.75 -3.74 11.94
N ASN A 261 -1.87 -4.26 11.42
CA ASN A 261 -2.15 -4.38 9.99
C ASN A 261 -3.01 -3.20 9.49
N GLY A 262 -3.41 -2.30 10.39
CA GLY A 262 -4.26 -1.15 10.14
C GLY A 262 -5.74 -1.50 9.99
N HIS A 263 -6.17 -2.68 10.45
CA HIS A 263 -7.60 -3.04 10.44
C HIS A 263 -8.32 -2.42 11.64
N ARG A 264 -9.50 -1.85 11.40
CA ARG A 264 -10.38 -1.44 12.49
C ARG A 264 -10.82 -2.66 13.30
N VAL A 265 -10.59 -2.63 14.61
CA VAL A 265 -11.04 -3.68 15.52
C VAL A 265 -12.23 -3.24 16.37
N VAL A 266 -13.07 -4.21 16.73
CA VAL A 266 -14.24 -3.98 17.60
C VAL A 266 -13.82 -3.98 19.08
N ASN A 267 -12.97 -4.94 19.46
CA ASN A 267 -12.41 -5.01 20.80
C ASN A 267 -11.19 -4.09 20.88
N ILE A 268 -11.48 -2.82 21.11
CA ILE A 268 -10.46 -1.78 21.24
C ILE A 268 -9.66 -2.00 22.54
N PRO A 269 -8.32 -1.90 22.50
CA PRO A 269 -7.50 -2.03 23.70
C PRO A 269 -7.78 -0.88 24.68
N ALA A 270 -7.20 -0.93 25.88
CA ALA A 270 -7.11 0.30 26.67
C ALA A 270 -6.14 1.28 25.99
N MET A 271 -6.32 2.60 26.17
CA MET A 271 -5.31 3.58 25.77
C MET A 271 -4.11 3.51 26.73
N THR A 272 -3.31 2.46 26.61
CA THR A 272 -2.07 2.25 27.35
C THR A 272 -0.88 2.45 26.42
N THR A 273 0.24 2.95 26.95
CA THR A 273 1.53 2.97 26.24
C THR A 273 1.93 1.54 25.85
N TYR A 274 1.87 1.20 24.57
CA TYR A 274 2.20 -0.15 24.07
C TYR A 274 3.72 -0.37 23.92
N SER A 275 4.48 0.70 23.73
CA SER A 275 5.93 0.60 23.52
C SER A 275 6.69 0.96 24.78
N GLU A 276 7.77 0.21 25.04
CA GLU A 276 8.72 0.57 26.08
C GLU A 276 9.27 1.97 25.82
N ILE A 277 9.30 2.75 26.89
CA ILE A 277 9.94 4.05 26.91
C ILE A 277 11.45 3.81 26.72
N LYS A 278 11.99 4.15 25.55
CA LYS A 278 13.41 3.97 25.23
C LYS A 278 14.22 5.21 25.64
N LYS A 279 15.40 4.98 26.19
CA LYS A 279 16.39 6.04 26.49
C LYS A 279 17.44 6.13 25.38
N ALA A 280 17.70 7.33 24.87
CA ALA A 280 18.85 7.63 24.01
C ALA A 280 19.58 8.85 24.60
N GLY A 281 20.71 8.60 25.25
CA GLY A 281 21.41 9.65 26.00
C GLY A 281 20.54 10.20 27.14
N ASN A 282 20.39 11.53 27.19
CA ASN A 282 19.51 12.22 28.15
C ASN A 282 18.03 12.23 27.73
N ASP A 283 17.74 11.79 26.51
CA ASP A 283 16.41 11.84 25.92
C ASP A 283 15.68 10.52 26.07
N VAL A 284 14.35 10.63 26.09
CA VAL A 284 13.45 9.51 26.30
C VAL A 284 12.39 9.55 25.18
N TYR A 285 12.24 8.47 24.43
CA TYR A 285 11.38 8.40 23.25
C TYR A 285 10.53 7.14 23.22
N LEU A 286 9.44 7.19 22.47
CA LEU A 286 8.52 6.09 22.24
C LEU A 286 8.54 5.74 20.75
N GLU A 287 8.98 4.54 20.45
CA GLU A 287 8.93 3.98 19.11
C GLU A 287 7.50 3.50 18.85
N ASN A 288 6.80 4.11 17.89
CA ASN A 288 5.40 3.81 17.54
C ASN A 288 4.39 4.03 18.71
N PRO A 289 3.97 5.29 18.99
CA PRO A 289 3.29 5.64 20.23
C PRO A 289 1.83 5.20 20.39
N GLY A 290 1.26 4.53 19.40
CA GLY A 290 -0.12 4.09 19.45
C GLY A 290 -1.13 5.25 19.53
N ALA A 291 -2.23 5.03 20.27
CA ALA A 291 -3.23 6.06 20.59
C ALA A 291 -2.59 7.32 21.13
N ARG A 292 -2.96 8.48 20.64
CA ARG A 292 -2.41 9.70 21.22
C ARG A 292 -3.40 10.84 21.03
N LEU A 293 -3.70 11.57 22.10
CA LEU A 293 -4.50 12.79 21.98
C LEU A 293 -3.64 13.86 21.32
N ARG A 294 -3.69 13.92 19.99
CA ARG A 294 -2.96 14.91 19.20
C ARG A 294 -3.61 16.26 19.44
N LEU A 295 -2.78 17.22 19.84
CA LEU A 295 -3.22 18.56 20.14
C LEU A 295 -3.08 19.37 18.84
N GLY A 296 -4.22 19.68 18.20
CA GLY A 296 -4.39 19.93 16.77
C GLY A 296 -3.44 20.93 16.08
N ALA A 297 -2.86 21.87 16.84
CA ALA A 297 -1.89 22.85 16.32
C ALA A 297 -0.51 22.79 16.98
N THR A 298 -0.27 21.80 17.83
CA THR A 298 1.01 21.64 18.52
C THR A 298 1.66 20.32 18.14
N SER A 299 2.99 20.28 18.22
CA SER A 299 3.73 19.03 18.16
C SER A 299 3.64 18.26 19.47
N PHE A 300 2.51 18.27 20.19
CA PHE A 300 2.35 17.55 21.46
C PHE A 300 1.20 16.54 21.42
N THR A 301 1.34 15.52 22.25
CA THR A 301 0.31 14.51 22.46
C THR A 301 0.27 14.02 23.90
N ILE A 302 -0.91 13.54 24.32
CA ILE A 302 -1.10 12.88 25.61
C ILE A 302 -1.37 11.39 25.40
N ASN A 303 -0.65 10.52 26.11
CA ASN A 303 -0.92 9.08 26.21
C ASN A 303 -0.68 8.63 27.66
N ASN A 304 -1.63 7.88 28.25
CA ASN A 304 -1.52 7.36 29.62
C ASN A 304 -1.13 8.43 30.67
N ASN A 305 -1.80 9.59 30.62
CA ASN A 305 -1.53 10.77 31.44
C ASN A 305 -0.10 11.35 31.34
N LYS A 306 0.66 10.98 30.32
CA LYS A 306 1.99 11.52 30.04
C LYS A 306 2.00 12.40 28.80
N LEU A 307 2.80 13.45 28.83
CA LEU A 307 2.95 14.43 27.76
C LEU A 307 4.18 14.11 26.90
N TYR A 308 3.97 14.03 25.59
CA TYR A 308 5.00 13.72 24.61
C TYR A 308 5.04 14.80 23.53
N TYR A 309 6.25 15.16 23.11
CA TYR A 309 6.54 15.98 21.95
C TYR A 309 6.73 15.11 20.71
N LEU A 310 6.20 15.52 19.56
CA LEU A 310 6.25 14.82 18.29
C LEU A 310 7.36 15.41 17.43
N GLU A 311 8.50 14.71 17.38
CA GLU A 311 9.60 15.03 16.48
C GLU A 311 9.59 14.00 15.35
N ASN A 312 9.33 14.43 14.11
CA ASN A 312 9.23 13.53 12.94
C ASN A 312 8.26 12.35 13.18
N GLU A 313 7.08 12.64 13.73
CA GLU A 313 6.04 11.67 14.12
C GLU A 313 6.36 10.74 15.30
N GLN A 314 7.61 10.75 15.78
CA GLN A 314 8.08 10.00 16.94
C GLN A 314 7.81 10.78 18.24
N GLY A 315 7.36 10.10 19.30
CA GLY A 315 7.01 10.73 20.57
C GLY A 315 8.19 10.80 21.55
N LYS A 316 8.76 11.98 21.79
CA LYS A 316 9.76 12.26 22.83
C LYS A 316 9.07 12.71 24.13
N LEU A 317 9.30 12.02 25.25
CA LEU A 317 8.71 12.38 26.55
C LEU A 317 9.23 13.74 27.01
N LYS A 318 8.33 14.62 27.49
CA LYS A 318 8.70 15.98 27.93
C LYS A 318 8.43 16.16 29.43
N THR A 319 9.39 16.73 30.15
CA THR A 319 9.40 16.74 31.62
C THR A 319 9.73 18.13 32.18
N GLY A 320 8.95 18.63 33.14
CA GLY A 320 9.19 19.93 33.78
C GLY A 320 8.87 21.17 32.92
N TYR A 321 7.88 21.08 32.02
CA TYR A 321 7.49 22.18 31.13
C TYR A 321 6.04 22.59 31.33
N PHE A 322 5.78 23.88 31.10
CA PHE A 322 4.45 24.39 30.80
C PHE A 322 4.20 24.26 29.31
N VAL A 323 3.06 23.69 28.93
CA VAL A 323 2.66 23.55 27.53
C VAL A 323 1.31 24.21 27.34
N LEU A 324 1.24 25.08 26.32
CA LEU A 324 0.00 25.60 25.79
C LEU A 324 -0.57 24.54 24.84
N ILE A 325 -1.79 24.12 25.11
CA ILE A 325 -2.57 23.22 24.28
C ILE A 325 -3.63 24.08 23.60
N ASP A 326 -3.52 24.24 22.27
CA ASP A 326 -4.49 24.96 21.46
C ASP A 326 -4.87 24.18 20.18
N ASP A 327 -6.00 24.56 19.58
CA ASP A 327 -6.53 24.01 18.32
C ASP A 327 -6.15 24.89 17.11
N GLY A 328 -5.19 25.81 17.28
CA GLY A 328 -4.66 26.67 16.24
C GLY A 328 -4.94 28.15 16.46
N MET A 329 -3.98 28.98 16.05
CA MET A 329 -3.98 30.45 16.21
C MET A 329 -5.15 31.19 15.56
N ALA A 330 -5.80 30.58 14.56
CA ALA A 330 -6.98 31.13 13.90
C ALA A 330 -8.30 30.64 14.52
N THR A 331 -8.24 29.74 15.51
CA THR A 331 -9.42 29.19 16.17
C THR A 331 -9.78 29.99 17.42
N THR A 332 -11.06 30.14 17.70
CA THR A 332 -11.59 30.75 18.93
C THR A 332 -11.88 29.69 20.00
N HIS A 333 -11.21 28.54 19.92
CA HIS A 333 -11.47 27.37 20.78
C HIS A 333 -10.68 27.45 22.10
N TYR A 334 -10.75 26.36 22.88
CA TYR A 334 -10.17 26.33 24.22
C TYR A 334 -8.65 26.26 24.19
N HIS A 335 -8.05 27.05 25.07
CA HIS A 335 -6.63 27.02 25.35
C HIS A 335 -6.41 26.39 26.72
N ILE A 336 -5.43 25.50 26.86
CA ILE A 336 -5.15 24.83 28.13
C ILE A 336 -3.68 25.00 28.47
N LEU A 337 -3.42 25.46 29.70
CA LEU A 337 -2.11 25.45 30.30
C LEU A 337 -1.93 24.13 31.05
N ALA A 338 -0.92 23.35 30.69
CA ALA A 338 -0.59 22.09 31.36
C ALA A 338 0.82 22.12 31.95
N TYR A 339 1.01 21.49 33.12
CA TYR A 339 2.32 21.24 33.72
C TYR A 339 2.59 19.74 33.84
N ALA A 340 3.69 19.30 33.26
CA ALA A 340 4.18 17.93 33.33
C ALA A 340 5.37 17.82 34.29
N GLY A 341 5.33 16.86 35.21
CA GLY A 341 6.41 16.60 36.17
C GLY A 341 7.63 15.92 35.53
N GLN A 342 8.61 15.55 36.36
CA GLN A 342 9.85 14.89 35.89
C GLN A 342 9.63 13.50 35.26
N SER A 343 8.53 12.85 35.60
CA SER A 343 8.08 11.58 34.99
C SER A 343 7.37 11.78 33.63
N GLY A 344 7.13 13.03 33.24
CA GLY A 344 6.30 13.43 32.10
C GLY A 344 4.81 13.32 32.36
N GLU A 345 4.40 12.89 33.56
CA GLU A 345 3.00 12.88 33.96
C GLU A 345 2.45 14.29 34.09
N ILE A 346 1.24 14.51 33.59
CA ILE A 346 0.55 15.78 33.74
C ILE A 346 -0.01 15.85 35.16
N LEU A 347 0.48 16.83 35.92
CA LEU A 347 0.13 17.01 37.33
C LEU A 347 -0.96 18.08 37.52
N LYS A 348 -1.01 19.08 36.64
CA LYS A 348 -1.95 20.19 36.69
C LYS A 348 -2.32 20.65 35.29
N MET A 349 -3.60 21.01 35.11
CA MET A 349 -4.13 21.63 33.90
C MET A 349 -5.06 22.78 34.28
N LYS A 350 -5.13 23.81 33.44
CA LYS A 350 -6.02 24.96 33.62
C LYS A 350 -6.54 25.47 32.28
N ARG A 351 -7.83 25.75 32.21
CA ARG A 351 -8.42 26.38 31.02
C ARG A 351 -8.05 27.87 30.99
N LEU A 352 -7.46 28.30 29.88
CA LEU A 352 -7.17 29.70 29.58
C LEU A 352 -8.33 30.33 28.78
N PRO A 353 -8.37 31.68 28.68
CA PRO A 353 -9.29 32.38 27.78
C PRO A 353 -9.15 31.89 26.33
N SER A 354 -10.27 31.80 25.60
CA SER A 354 -10.30 31.23 24.26
C SER A 354 -9.76 32.15 23.15
N GLY A 355 -9.68 33.46 23.39
CA GLY A 355 -9.03 34.40 22.46
C GLY A 355 -7.53 34.45 22.70
N VAL A 356 -6.70 34.11 21.70
CA VAL A 356 -5.22 34.22 21.81
C VAL A 356 -4.79 35.62 22.25
N SER A 357 -5.44 36.65 21.71
CA SER A 357 -5.22 38.05 22.07
C SER A 357 -5.48 38.37 23.53
N ASP A 358 -6.21 37.53 24.26
CA ASP A 358 -6.65 37.81 25.63
C ASP A 358 -5.59 37.44 26.67
N TYR A 359 -4.62 36.59 26.31
CA TYR A 359 -3.56 36.14 27.21
C TYR A 359 -2.14 36.24 26.64
N LEU A 360 -1.98 36.31 25.31
CA LEU A 360 -0.66 36.42 24.70
C LEU A 360 0.00 37.76 25.06
N ASP A 361 1.27 37.70 25.45
CA ASP A 361 2.08 38.82 25.95
C ASP A 361 1.47 39.60 27.13
N LYS A 362 0.46 39.04 27.80
CA LYS A 362 -0.20 39.61 28.97
C LYS A 362 0.13 38.79 30.22
N GLU A 363 0.07 39.45 31.38
CA GLU A 363 0.16 38.76 32.67
C GLU A 363 -1.20 38.12 33.00
N ILE A 364 -1.21 36.81 33.19
CA ILE A 364 -2.40 36.02 33.51
C ILE A 364 -2.14 35.14 34.73
N ASP A 365 -3.21 34.63 35.33
CA ASP A 365 -3.09 33.63 36.39
C ASP A 365 -2.59 32.30 35.82
N GLY A 366 -1.44 31.85 36.28
CA GLY A 366 -0.86 30.55 35.95
C GLY A 366 -1.39 29.42 36.83
N LEU A 367 -0.51 28.44 37.06
CA LEU A 367 -0.74 27.34 38.01
C LEU A 367 -0.13 27.71 39.37
N TYR A 368 -0.53 27.00 40.42
CA TYR A 368 0.04 27.15 41.77
C TYR A 368 -0.04 28.58 42.37
N GLY A 369 -0.96 29.41 41.87
CA GLY A 369 -1.13 30.79 42.33
C GLY A 369 -0.10 31.77 41.77
N GLU A 370 0.74 31.35 40.81
CA GLU A 370 1.72 32.20 40.17
C GLU A 370 1.08 33.08 39.07
N LYS A 371 1.67 34.25 38.83
CA LYS A 371 1.41 35.01 37.59
C LYS A 371 2.35 34.51 36.51
N ILE A 372 1.85 34.38 35.30
CA ILE A 372 2.64 33.97 34.15
C ILE A 372 2.41 34.91 32.97
N LYS A 373 3.36 34.95 32.06
CA LYS A 373 3.25 35.59 30.75
C LYS A 373 3.60 34.55 29.69
N ILE A 374 2.75 34.44 28.68
CA ILE A 374 3.00 33.59 27.51
C ILE A 374 3.52 34.51 26.41
N GLU A 375 4.81 34.41 26.10
CA GLU A 375 5.47 35.30 25.15
C GLU A 375 5.19 34.87 23.70
N SER A 376 4.90 35.85 22.84
CA SER A 376 4.80 35.65 21.39
C SER A 376 6.10 35.06 20.85
N PRO A 377 6.05 33.95 20.07
CA PRO A 377 7.25 33.34 19.52
C PRO A 377 7.92 34.28 18.53
N HIS A 378 9.25 34.39 18.59
CA HIS A 378 10.04 35.06 17.55
C HIS A 378 10.57 33.98 16.60
N SER A 379 10.10 33.96 15.35
CA SER A 379 10.57 33.09 14.24
C SER A 379 10.84 31.62 14.61
N ASN A 380 9.92 30.71 14.26
CA ASN A 380 10.05 29.24 14.41
C ASN A 380 10.30 28.70 15.83
N GLU A 381 10.22 29.55 16.86
CA GLU A 381 10.27 29.13 18.27
C GLU A 381 8.88 28.80 18.83
N TYR A 382 8.84 27.99 19.89
CA TYR A 382 7.60 27.66 20.62
C TYR A 382 7.21 28.77 21.60
N TYR A 383 5.92 28.86 21.95
CA TYR A 383 5.45 29.75 23.02
C TYR A 383 6.24 29.53 24.31
N LYS A 384 6.80 30.60 24.84
CA LYS A 384 7.55 30.56 26.09
C LYS A 384 6.65 31.03 27.21
N VAL A 385 6.43 30.14 28.19
CA VAL A 385 5.72 30.50 29.42
C VAL A 385 6.76 30.96 30.44
N VAL A 386 6.61 32.20 30.91
CA VAL A 386 7.49 32.83 31.90
C VAL A 386 6.70 33.08 33.16
N VAL A 387 7.22 32.64 34.30
CA VAL A 387 6.67 33.01 35.61
C VAL A 387 7.06 34.45 35.91
N VAL A 388 6.07 35.29 36.15
CA VAL A 388 6.23 36.69 36.54
C VAL A 388 6.40 36.71 38.06
N LYS A 389 7.53 37.26 38.51
CA LYS A 389 7.86 37.36 39.94
C LYS A 389 7.19 38.56 40.60
#